data_AF-A0ABD2NGW4-F1
#
_entry.id   AF-A0ABD2NGW4-F1
#
_cell.length_a   1.000
_cell.length_b   1.000
_cell.length_c   1.000
_cell.angle_alpha   90.00
_cell.angle_beta   90.00
_cell.angle_gamma   90.00
#
_symmetry.space_group_name_H-M   'P 1'
#
loop_
_entity.id
_entity.type
_entity.pdbx_description
1 polymer ?
#
loop_
_entity_poly.entity_id
_entity_poly.type
_entity_poly.pdbx_seq_one_letter_code
_entity_poly.pdbx_strand_id
1 'polypeptide(L)'
;MANKFNQNYLRSEELCYEITIRGEAPPASVEDRRRMLRGLLAQETGNRSFNSIEVPFSLAENSEGVSTSLKQLEDLVKKFNPSQLAPRPAQISTKMTYLSGRIFRLKPETPDDTVLKHQLRTRLLELEGEFAERMEPKDEDPLLNNIPASQSTPLRSSNNFSGNLSIKKVPVFKWGLKKFN
;
A
#
# COMPACT_ATOMS: atom_id res chain seq x y z
N MET A 1 -3.23 -6.25 5.55
CA MET A 1 -4.18 -6.07 4.42
C MET A 1 -3.45 -5.30 3.34
N ALA A 2 -3.43 -5.77 2.09
CA ALA A 2 -2.89 -4.97 0.99
C ALA A 2 -3.80 -3.77 0.77
N ASN A 3 -3.29 -2.55 1.03
CA ASN A 3 -4.07 -1.34 0.83
C ASN A 3 -4.33 -1.13 -0.66
N LYS A 4 -5.61 -1.12 -1.04
CA LYS A 4 -6.05 -0.93 -2.41
C LYS A 4 -5.81 0.52 -2.83
N PHE A 5 -5.10 0.71 -3.94
CA PHE A 5 -4.91 2.02 -4.56
C PHE A 5 -6.26 2.72 -4.79
N ASN A 6 -6.41 3.94 -4.29
CA ASN A 6 -7.66 4.69 -4.38
C ASN A 6 -7.44 6.09 -5.00
N GLN A 7 -7.86 6.26 -6.25
CA GLN A 7 -7.74 7.53 -6.98
C GLN A 7 -8.34 8.76 -6.26
N ASN A 8 -9.27 8.57 -5.32
CA ASN A 8 -9.88 9.69 -4.60
C ASN A 8 -8.88 10.38 -3.64
N TYR A 9 -7.81 9.68 -3.26
CA TYR A 9 -6.76 10.20 -2.38
C TYR A 9 -5.61 10.88 -3.13
N LEU A 10 -5.65 10.87 -4.45
CA LEU A 10 -4.70 11.56 -5.31
C LEU A 10 -5.11 13.01 -5.52
N ARG A 11 -4.09 13.87 -5.66
CA ARG A 11 -4.21 15.27 -6.05
C ARG A 11 -4.42 15.40 -7.55
N SER A 12 -4.83 16.59 -7.95
CA SER A 12 -5.10 16.92 -9.35
C SER A 12 -3.93 16.62 -10.29
N GLU A 13 -2.70 16.95 -9.89
CA GLU A 13 -1.47 16.70 -10.65
C GLU A 13 -1.10 15.21 -10.72
N GLU A 14 -1.29 14.48 -9.61
CA GLU A 14 -1.06 13.03 -9.54
C GLU A 14 -2.07 12.29 -10.42
N LEU A 15 -3.32 12.75 -10.44
CA LEU A 15 -4.35 12.25 -11.36
C LEU A 15 -3.98 12.51 -12.81
N CYS A 16 -3.52 13.74 -13.15
CA CYS A 16 -3.03 14.03 -14.50
C CYS A 16 -1.93 13.07 -14.90
N TYR A 17 -0.92 12.92 -14.05
CA TYR A 17 0.21 12.04 -14.31
C TYR A 17 -0.25 10.60 -14.62
N GLU A 18 -1.09 10.02 -13.76
CA GLU A 18 -1.58 8.64 -13.94
C GLU A 18 -2.43 8.46 -15.20
N ILE A 19 -3.16 9.48 -15.65
CA ILE A 19 -3.93 9.44 -16.89
C ILE A 19 -3.00 9.56 -18.09
N THR A 20 -2.06 10.50 -18.07
CA THR A 20 -1.13 10.77 -19.16
C THR A 20 -0.22 9.58 -19.45
N ILE A 21 0.31 8.92 -18.40
CA ILE A 21 1.17 7.74 -18.61
C ILE A 21 0.41 6.52 -19.14
N ARG A 22 -0.92 6.57 -19.20
CA ARG A 22 -1.78 5.55 -19.80
C ARG A 22 -2.22 5.92 -21.22
N GLY A 23 -1.62 6.96 -21.79
CA GLY A 23 -1.87 7.40 -23.17
C GLY A 23 -3.09 8.31 -23.34
N GLU A 24 -3.70 8.77 -22.25
CA GLU A 24 -4.92 9.57 -22.32
C GLU A 24 -4.66 11.05 -21.97
N ALA A 25 -5.45 11.95 -22.58
CA ALA A 25 -5.41 13.37 -22.24
C ALA A 25 -6.24 13.63 -20.96
N PRO A 26 -5.65 14.22 -19.91
CA PRO A 26 -6.37 14.46 -18.66
C PRO A 26 -7.46 15.52 -18.84
N PRO A 27 -8.70 15.26 -18.37
CA PRO A 27 -9.79 16.25 -18.38
C PRO A 27 -9.44 17.52 -17.60
N ALA A 28 -10.21 18.60 -17.78
CA ALA A 28 -10.01 19.83 -17.02
C ALA A 28 -10.40 19.68 -15.53
N SER A 29 -11.51 19.00 -15.26
CA SER A 29 -12.08 18.84 -13.91
C SER A 29 -11.43 17.68 -13.13
N VAL A 30 -11.26 17.86 -11.82
CA VAL A 30 -10.74 16.83 -10.91
C VAL A 30 -11.69 15.63 -10.84
N GLU A 31 -12.99 15.87 -10.80
CA GLU A 31 -14.02 14.83 -10.75
C GLU A 31 -13.98 13.95 -12.00
N ASP A 32 -13.77 14.57 -13.17
CA ASP A 32 -13.66 13.87 -14.44
C ASP A 32 -12.35 13.10 -14.55
N ARG A 33 -11.23 13.67 -14.07
CA ARG A 33 -9.96 12.94 -13.94
C ARG A 33 -10.12 11.68 -13.09
N ARG A 34 -10.77 11.77 -11.92
CA ARG A 34 -11.03 10.61 -11.06
C ARG A 34 -11.90 9.57 -11.75
N ARG A 35 -12.92 10.00 -12.49
CA ARG A 35 -13.81 9.10 -13.24
C ARG A 35 -13.06 8.37 -14.34
N MET A 36 -12.26 9.10 -15.11
CA MET A 36 -11.43 8.54 -16.19
C MET A 36 -10.40 7.55 -15.65
N LEU A 37 -9.63 7.94 -14.62
CA LEU A 37 -8.64 7.04 -14.01
C LEU A 37 -9.28 5.77 -13.45
N ARG A 38 -10.47 5.87 -12.85
CA ARG A 38 -11.21 4.69 -12.38
C ARG A 38 -11.58 3.75 -13.53
N GLY A 39 -11.97 4.29 -14.69
CA GLY A 39 -12.24 3.51 -15.89
C GLY A 39 -10.99 2.80 -16.40
N LEU A 40 -9.87 3.51 -16.47
CA LEU A 40 -8.57 2.96 -16.89
C LEU A 40 -8.11 1.82 -15.96
N LEU A 41 -8.15 2.01 -14.64
CA LEU A 41 -7.80 0.97 -13.68
C LEU A 41 -8.75 -0.24 -13.72
N ALA A 42 -10.04 -0.03 -14.01
CA ALA A 42 -11.01 -1.09 -14.20
C ALA A 42 -10.77 -1.91 -15.48
N GLN A 43 -10.21 -1.29 -16.52
CA GLN A 43 -9.77 -2.00 -17.73
C GLN A 43 -8.49 -2.81 -17.47
N GLU A 44 -7.51 -2.23 -16.77
CA GLU A 44 -6.27 -2.92 -16.37
C GLU A 44 -6.57 -4.17 -15.53
N THR A 45 -7.35 -4.01 -14.46
CA THR A 45 -7.73 -5.13 -13.58
C THR A 45 -8.62 -6.16 -14.29
N GLY A 46 -9.40 -5.74 -15.28
CA GLY A 46 -10.24 -6.61 -16.09
C GLY A 46 -9.51 -7.28 -17.26
N ASN A 47 -8.21 -7.05 -17.42
CA ASN A 47 -7.40 -7.48 -18.58
C ASN A 47 -8.01 -7.07 -19.95
N ARG A 48 -8.66 -5.89 -19.97
CA ARG A 48 -9.26 -5.26 -21.16
C ARG A 48 -8.48 -4.02 -21.58
N SER A 49 -7.37 -3.73 -20.92
CA SER A 49 -6.50 -2.63 -21.32
C SER A 49 -5.76 -3.02 -22.59
N PHE A 50 -5.82 -2.15 -23.59
CA PHE A 50 -4.99 -2.22 -24.79
C PHE A 50 -3.80 -1.25 -24.71
N ASN A 51 -3.77 -0.41 -23.68
CA ASN A 51 -2.76 0.63 -23.53
C ASN A 51 -1.59 0.09 -22.70
N SER A 52 -0.38 0.25 -23.22
CA SER A 52 0.85 0.11 -22.46
C SER A 52 1.09 1.36 -21.62
N ILE A 53 1.73 1.22 -20.46
CA ILE A 53 2.17 2.37 -19.67
C ILE A 53 3.39 2.96 -20.36
N GLU A 54 3.27 4.21 -20.79
CA GLU A 54 4.34 4.98 -21.40
C GLU A 54 4.59 6.24 -20.58
N VAL A 55 5.86 6.59 -20.36
CA VAL A 55 6.20 7.77 -19.57
C VAL A 55 6.72 8.84 -20.53
N PRO A 56 5.87 9.80 -20.96
CA PRO A 56 6.26 10.83 -21.92
C PRO A 56 7.05 11.98 -21.28
N PHE A 57 7.39 11.86 -20.00
CA PHE A 57 8.07 12.89 -19.22
C PHE A 57 9.57 12.58 -19.12
N SER A 58 10.39 13.63 -19.17
CA SER A 58 11.82 13.53 -18.92
C SER A 58 12.12 13.03 -17.50
N LEU A 59 13.35 12.57 -17.28
CA LEU A 59 13.80 12.19 -15.93
C LEU A 59 13.78 13.38 -14.97
N ALA A 60 14.12 14.58 -15.45
CA ALA A 60 14.09 15.80 -14.66
C ALA A 60 12.67 16.12 -14.17
N GLU A 61 11.68 16.17 -15.08
CA GLU A 61 10.27 16.43 -14.72
C GLU A 61 9.71 15.35 -13.78
N ASN A 62 10.06 14.09 -14.02
CA ASN A 62 9.60 13.01 -13.14
C ASN A 62 10.22 13.10 -11.75
N SER A 63 11.55 13.32 -11.66
CA SER A 63 12.24 13.38 -10.38
C SER A 63 11.82 14.60 -9.55
N GLU A 64 11.53 15.74 -10.19
CA GLU A 64 10.93 16.91 -9.54
C GLU A 64 9.52 16.61 -9.01
N GLY A 65 8.67 15.98 -9.83
CA GLY A 65 7.31 15.60 -9.42
C GLY A 65 7.30 14.59 -8.26
N VAL A 66 8.23 13.63 -8.28
CA VAL A 66 8.44 12.68 -7.15
C VAL A 66 8.91 13.42 -5.91
N SER A 67 9.91 14.30 -6.03
CA SER A 67 10.47 15.05 -4.89
C SER A 67 9.41 15.92 -4.22
N THR A 68 8.58 16.59 -5.01
CA THR A 68 7.45 17.40 -4.53
C THR A 68 6.42 16.53 -3.80
N SER A 69 6.07 15.38 -4.38
CA SER A 69 5.11 14.44 -3.77
C SER A 69 5.66 13.79 -2.50
N LEU A 70 6.98 13.53 -2.42
CA LEU A 70 7.65 13.01 -1.22
C LEU A 70 7.59 14.02 -0.06
N LYS A 71 7.89 15.30 -0.30
CA LYS A 71 7.75 16.35 0.73
C LYS A 71 6.33 16.41 1.29
N GLN A 72 5.34 16.28 0.42
CA GLN A 72 3.93 16.27 0.82
C GLN A 72 3.57 15.02 1.62
N LEU A 73 4.11 13.85 1.25
CA LEU A 73 3.93 12.61 1.99
C LEU A 73 4.57 12.72 3.38
N GLU A 74 5.77 13.29 3.48
CA GLU A 74 6.46 13.55 4.74
C GLU A 74 5.60 14.40 5.69
N ASP A 75 4.99 15.47 5.19
CA ASP A 75 4.06 16.29 5.98
C ASP A 75 2.85 15.49 6.49
N LEU A 76 2.33 14.57 5.68
CA LEU A 76 1.21 13.72 6.07
C LEU A 76 1.61 12.71 7.14
N VAL A 77 2.79 12.09 7.02
CA VAL A 77 3.35 11.15 8.00
C VAL A 77 3.69 11.85 9.32
N LYS A 78 4.33 13.02 9.28
CA LYS A 78 4.65 13.80 10.49
C LYS A 78 3.40 14.20 11.28
N LYS A 79 2.35 14.62 10.58
CA LYS A 79 1.06 15.04 11.15
C LYS A 79 0.11 13.86 11.41
N PHE A 80 0.53 12.64 11.11
CA PHE A 80 -0.29 11.46 11.34
C PHE A 80 -0.39 11.20 12.85
N ASN A 81 -1.62 10.98 13.32
CA ASN A 81 -1.91 10.55 14.67
C ASN A 81 -2.67 9.21 14.58
N PRO A 82 -2.17 8.13 15.19
CA PRO A 82 -2.79 6.80 15.13
C PRO A 82 -4.18 6.74 15.73
N SER A 83 -4.55 7.66 16.62
CA SER A 83 -5.91 7.78 17.16
C SER A 83 -6.93 8.29 16.13
N GLN A 84 -6.47 8.80 14.98
CA GLN A 84 -7.37 9.23 13.91
C GLN A 84 -7.84 8.01 13.10
N LEU A 85 -9.15 7.77 13.12
CA LEU A 85 -9.81 6.77 12.28
C LEU A 85 -9.62 7.05 10.78
N ALA A 86 -9.92 6.04 9.95
CA ALA A 86 -9.98 6.17 8.49
C ALA A 86 -10.74 7.44 8.08
N PRO A 87 -10.25 8.22 7.09
CA PRO A 87 -9.51 7.75 5.91
C PRO A 87 -7.98 8.00 5.88
N ARG A 88 -7.39 8.61 6.91
CA ARG A 88 -6.02 9.13 6.85
C ARG A 88 -4.92 8.07 6.62
N PRO A 89 -4.94 6.89 7.27
CA PRO A 89 -3.98 5.82 6.97
C PRO A 89 -4.07 5.32 5.52
N ALA A 90 -5.28 5.19 4.98
CA ALA A 90 -5.51 4.72 3.62
C ALA A 90 -5.04 5.75 2.58
N GLN A 91 -5.17 7.04 2.88
CA GLN A 91 -4.64 8.13 2.05
C GLN A 91 -3.11 8.07 1.98
N ILE A 92 -2.43 7.97 3.12
CA ILE A 92 -0.97 7.89 3.20
C ILE A 92 -0.47 6.67 2.41
N SER A 93 -1.08 5.51 2.64
CA SER A 93 -0.70 4.29 1.93
C SER A 93 -0.93 4.37 0.42
N THR A 94 -2.03 5.00 -0.03
CA THR A 94 -2.26 5.22 -1.47
C THR A 94 -1.17 6.10 -2.08
N LYS A 95 -0.74 7.16 -1.37
CA LYS A 95 0.35 8.03 -1.82
C LYS A 95 1.70 7.32 -1.87
N MET A 96 1.98 6.44 -0.93
CA MET A 96 3.18 5.58 -0.96
C MET A 96 3.17 4.66 -2.18
N THR A 97 2.04 3.98 -2.46
CA THR A 97 1.91 3.12 -3.65
C THR A 97 2.10 3.91 -4.95
N TYR A 98 1.49 5.11 -5.05
CA TYR A 98 1.67 6.01 -6.18
C TYR A 98 3.15 6.38 -6.39
N LEU A 99 3.82 6.85 -5.33
CA LEU A 99 5.22 7.26 -5.39
C LEU A 99 6.15 6.09 -5.73
N SER A 100 5.91 4.91 -5.15
CA SER A 100 6.66 3.70 -5.45
C SER A 100 6.57 3.34 -6.94
N GLY A 101 5.35 3.36 -7.50
CA GLY A 101 5.13 3.12 -8.92
C GLY A 101 5.81 4.16 -9.82
N ARG A 102 5.74 5.45 -9.44
CA ARG A 102 6.37 6.53 -10.19
C ARG A 102 7.91 6.44 -10.17
N ILE A 103 8.51 6.19 -9.00
CA ILE A 103 9.96 5.97 -8.85
C ILE A 103 10.40 4.75 -9.66
N PHE A 104 9.64 3.65 -9.62
CA PHE A 104 9.97 2.44 -10.37
C PHE A 104 10.13 2.72 -11.86
N ARG A 105 9.24 3.56 -12.42
CA ARG A 105 9.21 3.93 -13.84
C ARG A 105 10.26 4.97 -14.27
N LEU A 106 11.02 5.56 -13.33
CA LEU A 106 12.17 6.41 -13.69
C LEU A 106 13.18 5.60 -14.50
N LYS A 107 13.58 6.12 -15.66
CA LYS A 107 14.60 5.52 -16.53
C LYS A 107 15.89 6.32 -16.41
N PRO A 108 16.83 5.95 -15.52
CA PRO A 108 18.10 6.64 -15.41
C PRO A 108 18.94 6.42 -16.67
N GLU A 109 19.56 7.48 -17.17
CA GLU A 109 20.44 7.43 -18.35
C GLU A 109 21.91 7.58 -17.94
N THR A 110 22.16 8.28 -16.85
CA THR A 110 23.50 8.52 -16.29
C THR A 110 23.71 7.82 -14.93
N PRO A 111 24.96 7.66 -14.49
CA PRO A 111 25.26 7.22 -13.13
C PRO A 111 24.63 8.13 -12.06
N ASP A 112 24.65 9.45 -12.29
CA ASP A 112 24.05 10.44 -11.38
C ASP A 112 22.53 10.26 -11.27
N ASP A 113 21.85 9.97 -12.38
CA ASP A 113 20.41 9.65 -12.38
C ASP A 113 20.10 8.39 -11.58
N THR A 114 21.01 7.41 -11.63
CA THR A 114 20.88 6.17 -10.87
C THR A 114 20.99 6.46 -9.37
N VAL A 115 21.96 7.28 -8.98
CA VAL A 115 22.11 7.76 -7.59
C VAL A 115 20.86 8.52 -7.16
N LEU A 116 20.33 9.42 -7.99
CA LEU A 116 19.11 10.17 -7.70
C LEU A 116 17.90 9.23 -7.49
N LYS A 117 17.69 8.27 -8.40
CA LYS A 117 16.62 7.26 -8.26
C LYS A 117 16.76 6.47 -6.96
N HIS A 118 17.98 6.11 -6.58
CA HIS A 118 18.25 5.45 -5.30
C HIS A 118 17.91 6.33 -4.11
N GLN A 119 18.32 7.61 -4.10
CA GLN A 119 18.00 8.56 -3.03
C GLN A 119 16.48 8.73 -2.86
N LEU A 120 15.74 8.91 -3.96
CA LEU A 120 14.28 9.03 -3.93
C LEU A 120 13.63 7.76 -3.36
N ARG A 121 14.13 6.58 -3.74
CA ARG A 121 13.64 5.29 -3.24
C ARG A 121 13.94 5.12 -1.76
N THR A 122 15.17 5.40 -1.32
CA THR A 122 15.56 5.33 0.10
C THR A 122 14.67 6.24 0.93
N ARG A 123 14.43 7.47 0.47
CA ARG A 123 13.57 8.41 1.20
C ARG A 123 12.13 7.90 1.33
N LEU A 124 11.58 7.27 0.29
CA LEU A 124 10.25 6.66 0.38
C LEU A 124 10.21 5.53 1.42
N LEU A 125 11.24 4.67 1.45
CA LEU A 125 11.33 3.55 2.40
C LEU A 125 11.44 4.04 3.85
N GLU A 126 12.20 5.11 4.10
CA GLU A 126 12.26 5.75 5.42
C GLU A 126 10.87 6.22 5.87
N LEU A 127 10.11 6.89 5.00
CA LEU A 127 8.76 7.34 5.30
C LEU A 127 7.77 6.19 5.53
N GLU A 128 7.93 5.08 4.80
CA GLU A 128 7.17 3.84 5.03
C GLU A 128 7.48 3.27 6.42
N GLY A 129 8.75 3.25 6.83
CA GLY A 129 9.18 2.85 8.17
C GLY A 129 8.62 3.75 9.27
N GLU A 130 8.79 5.07 9.13
CA GLU A 130 8.25 6.06 10.08
C GLU A 130 6.72 5.95 10.23
N PHE A 131 6.01 5.70 9.12
CA PHE A 131 4.57 5.52 9.16
C PHE A 131 4.16 4.20 9.82
N ALA A 132 4.90 3.11 9.55
CA ALA A 132 4.67 1.82 10.20
C ALA A 132 4.87 1.90 11.72
N GLU A 133 5.97 2.50 12.17
CA GLU A 133 6.25 2.71 13.61
C GLU A 133 5.13 3.53 14.29
N ARG A 134 4.61 4.55 13.61
CA ARG A 134 3.48 5.35 14.14
C ARG A 134 2.16 4.61 14.17
N MET A 135 1.99 3.58 13.35
CA MET A 135 0.78 2.74 13.31
C MET A 135 0.81 1.63 14.36
N GLU A 136 1.98 1.29 14.89
CA GLU A 136 2.10 0.33 15.98
C GLU A 136 1.44 0.89 17.25
N PRO A 137 0.64 0.08 17.96
CA PRO A 137 0.13 0.48 19.26
C PRO A 137 1.32 0.70 20.18
N LYS A 138 1.46 1.91 20.72
CA LYS A 138 2.40 2.14 21.81
C LYS A 138 1.79 1.47 23.03
N ASP A 139 2.35 0.34 23.44
CA ASP A 139 2.05 -0.25 24.73
C ASP A 139 2.28 0.83 25.79
N GLU A 140 1.20 1.26 26.44
CA GLU A 140 1.32 2.20 27.55
C GLU A 140 2.15 1.57 28.67
N ASP A 141 2.99 2.39 29.29
CA ASP A 141 4.02 2.03 30.27
C ASP A 141 3.68 0.82 31.17
N PRO A 142 4.55 -0.21 31.27
CA PRO A 142 4.37 -1.33 32.20
C PRO A 142 4.52 -0.94 33.69
N LEU A 143 4.72 0.35 34.02
CA LEU A 143 4.94 0.81 35.39
C LEU A 143 3.66 0.97 36.23
N LEU A 144 2.48 0.65 35.69
CA LEU A 144 1.22 0.56 36.47
C LEU A 144 0.76 -0.87 36.78
N ASN A 145 1.55 -1.90 36.42
CA ASN A 145 1.28 -3.30 36.82
C ASN A 145 1.94 -3.67 38.16
N ASN A 146 1.76 -2.84 39.19
CA ASN A 146 2.00 -3.24 40.57
C ASN A 146 0.78 -4.01 41.11
N ILE A 147 0.63 -5.27 40.67
CA ILE A 147 -0.12 -6.28 41.42
C ILE A 147 0.83 -7.47 41.62
N PRO A 148 1.15 -7.86 42.87
CA PRO A 148 2.19 -8.83 43.14
C PRO A 148 1.84 -10.21 42.60
N ALA A 149 2.82 -10.82 41.94
CA ALA A 149 2.80 -12.20 41.48
C ALA A 149 2.37 -13.15 42.60
N SER A 150 1.22 -13.81 42.42
CA SER A 150 0.81 -14.94 43.23
C SER A 150 0.58 -16.16 42.35
N GLN A 151 1.56 -17.06 42.43
CA GLN A 151 1.45 -18.52 42.36
C GLN A 151 0.82 -19.18 41.13
N SER A 152 1.65 -20.00 40.48
CA SER A 152 1.32 -21.03 39.49
C SER A 152 0.19 -21.97 39.92
N THR A 153 -0.74 -22.25 39.00
CA THR A 153 -1.39 -23.57 38.86
C THR A 153 -1.97 -23.71 37.45
N PRO A 154 -1.74 -24.82 36.72
CA PRO A 154 -2.41 -25.06 35.46
C PRO A 154 -3.79 -25.68 35.73
N LEU A 155 -4.85 -24.87 35.62
CA LEU A 155 -6.22 -25.39 35.62
C LEU A 155 -6.62 -25.76 34.18
N ARG A 156 -6.56 -27.07 33.91
CA ARG A 156 -7.17 -27.73 32.76
C ARG A 156 -8.68 -27.45 32.78
N SER A 157 -9.12 -26.43 32.06
CA SER A 157 -10.55 -26.18 31.83
C SER A 157 -11.03 -27.03 30.66
N SER A 158 -11.83 -28.07 30.96
CA SER A 158 -12.65 -28.74 29.97
C SER A 158 -13.80 -27.80 29.59
N ASN A 159 -13.68 -27.11 28.45
CA ASN A 159 -14.83 -26.44 27.88
C ASN A 159 -15.65 -27.43 27.06
N ASN A 160 -16.79 -27.83 27.65
CA ASN A 160 -17.95 -28.31 26.93
C ASN A 160 -18.37 -27.24 25.92
N PHE A 161 -18.03 -27.45 24.65
CA PHE A 161 -18.64 -26.72 23.54
C PHE A 161 -19.62 -27.65 22.84
N SER A 162 -20.90 -27.50 23.16
CA SER A 162 -21.99 -27.95 22.29
C SER A 162 -21.99 -27.04 21.06
N GLY A 163 -21.36 -27.53 20.00
CA GLY A 163 -21.38 -26.93 18.67
C GLY A 163 -21.15 -28.05 17.67
N ASN A 164 -22.20 -28.40 16.94
CA ASN A 164 -22.25 -29.55 16.04
C ASN A 164 -21.33 -29.30 14.82
N LEU A 165 -20.04 -29.63 14.94
CA LEU A 165 -19.11 -29.67 13.81
C LEU A 165 -18.95 -31.12 13.35
N SER A 166 -19.70 -31.47 12.31
CA SER A 166 -19.46 -32.68 11.52
C SER A 166 -18.09 -32.55 10.82
N ILE A 167 -17.04 -33.06 11.45
CA ILE A 167 -15.73 -33.22 10.82
C ILE A 167 -15.85 -34.38 9.83
N LYS A 168 -16.19 -34.07 8.58
CA LYS A 168 -16.10 -35.05 7.49
C LYS A 168 -14.64 -35.33 7.18
N LYS A 169 -14.12 -36.47 7.66
CA LYS A 169 -12.84 -37.03 7.21
C LYS A 169 -12.96 -37.37 5.72
N VAL A 170 -12.22 -36.67 4.86
CA VAL A 170 -12.11 -37.03 3.45
C VAL A 170 -11.02 -38.10 3.30
N PRO A 171 -11.32 -39.31 2.82
CA PRO A 171 -10.30 -40.33 2.65
C PRO A 171 -9.38 -39.99 1.45
N VAL A 172 -8.08 -40.23 1.65
CA VAL A 172 -6.95 -39.79 0.80
C VAL A 172 -6.97 -40.38 -0.63
N PHE A 173 -7.81 -41.38 -0.92
CA PHE A 173 -7.86 -42.03 -2.24
C PHE A 173 -8.49 -41.19 -3.36
N LYS A 174 -9.02 -39.99 -3.08
CA LYS A 174 -9.60 -39.09 -4.10
C LYS A 174 -8.61 -38.11 -4.75
N TRP A 175 -7.31 -38.21 -4.46
CA TRP A 175 -6.32 -37.22 -4.91
C TRP A 175 -5.72 -37.46 -6.30
N GLY A 176 -6.18 -38.44 -7.06
CA GLY A 176 -5.77 -38.62 -8.47
C GLY A 176 -4.25 -38.75 -8.68
N LEU A 177 -3.49 -39.13 -7.66
CA LEU A 177 -2.04 -39.28 -7.74
C LEU A 177 -1.73 -40.54 -8.56
N LYS A 178 -1.38 -40.35 -9.84
CA LYS A 178 -0.73 -41.40 -10.64
C LYS A 178 0.55 -41.79 -9.93
N LYS A 179 0.67 -43.06 -9.57
CA LYS A 179 1.94 -43.64 -9.13
C LYS A 179 2.92 -43.54 -10.29
N PHE A 180 4.08 -42.97 -10.04
CA PHE A 180 5.23 -43.10 -10.94
C PHE A 180 5.76 -44.53 -10.78
N ASN A 181 5.75 -45.30 -11.86
CA ASN A 181 6.48 -46.57 -11.97
C ASN A 181 7.95 -46.28 -12.27
#